data_AF-A0A5C6A274-F1
#
_entry.id   AF-A0A5C6A274-F1
#
_cell.length_a   1.000
_cell.length_b   1.000
_cell.length_c   1.000
_cell.angle_alpha   90.00
_cell.angle_beta   90.00
_cell.angle_gamma   90.00
#
_symmetry.space_group_name_H-M   'P 1'
#
loop_
_entity.id
_entity.type
_entity.pdbx_description
1 polymer ?
#
loop_
_entity_poly.entity_id
_entity_poly.type
_entity_poly.pdbx_seq_one_letter_code
_entity_poly.pdbx_strand_id
1 'polypeptide(L)'
;MVLVCLAVTFLSLLTPGSAEDASGPPGGDEPAGSQPIPPIVWTRSRFENVREGYQSLTWEPLPIEADVTYEVVDESDNVFYRGGLPEAFISGLPDGEHTFEVRAWTTNAYGDVVLIAASDTPAVVLVDHWPMSQAWILLGVGAIVFGILIGLIVIGDRMVRAETVS
;
A
#
# COMPACT_ATOMS: atom_id res chain seq x y z
N MET A 1 11.68 23.89 42.60
CA MET A 1 11.81 23.46 44.00
C MET A 1 10.71 24.15 44.79
N VAL A 2 9.67 23.38 45.17
CA VAL A 2 8.79 23.48 46.37
C VAL A 2 8.24 24.88 46.71
N LEU A 3 6.98 25.20 46.36
CA LEU A 3 5.75 25.01 47.17
C LEU A 3 5.43 26.24 48.03
N VAL A 4 4.32 26.95 47.74
CA VAL A 4 3.53 27.65 48.77
C VAL A 4 2.05 27.56 48.41
N CYS A 5 1.29 27.00 49.34
CA CYS A 5 -0.16 26.91 49.37
C CYS A 5 -0.80 28.17 49.96
N LEU A 6 -2.10 28.31 49.68
CA LEU A 6 -3.16 28.84 50.55
C LEU A 6 -3.31 30.36 50.75
N ALA A 7 -4.44 30.89 50.25
CA ALA A 7 -5.30 31.89 50.92
C ALA A 7 -6.64 31.95 50.15
N VAL A 8 -7.73 31.35 50.63
CA VAL A 8 -8.70 31.89 51.62
C VAL A 8 -9.60 32.98 51.05
N THR A 9 -10.84 32.57 50.74
CA THR A 9 -12.14 33.28 50.77
C THR A 9 -12.27 34.71 50.23
N PHE A 10 -13.19 34.89 49.28
CA PHE A 10 -14.10 36.04 49.30
C PHE A 10 -15.52 35.60 48.87
N LEU A 11 -16.48 35.96 49.71
CA LEU A 11 -17.89 35.59 49.66
C LEU A 11 -18.71 36.83 49.24
N SER A 12 -19.71 36.59 48.38
CA SER A 12 -20.91 37.41 48.13
C SER A 12 -20.76 38.72 47.35
N LEU A 13 -21.45 38.79 46.21
CA LEU A 13 -22.52 39.78 45.99
C LEU A 13 -23.56 39.16 45.03
N LEU A 14 -24.76 38.94 45.57
CA LEU A 14 -25.98 38.63 44.84
C LEU A 14 -26.51 39.93 44.19
N THR A 15 -26.88 39.86 42.91
CA THR A 15 -27.83 40.81 42.32
C THR A 15 -28.93 39.98 41.64
N PRO A 16 -30.21 40.07 42.06
CA PRO A 16 -31.30 39.41 41.36
C PRO A 16 -31.77 40.32 40.22
N GLY A 17 -31.75 39.79 39.00
CA GLY A 17 -32.36 40.40 37.82
C GLY A 17 -33.12 39.33 37.04
N SER A 18 -34.37 39.09 37.42
CA SER A 18 -35.41 38.57 36.52
C SER A 18 -35.94 39.78 35.73
N ALA A 19 -36.31 39.74 34.45
CA ALA A 19 -36.50 38.67 33.49
C ALA A 19 -36.42 39.34 32.10
N GLU A 20 -36.04 38.59 31.06
CA GLU A 20 -36.64 38.82 29.74
C GLU A 20 -36.67 37.50 28.97
N ASP A 21 -37.91 37.14 28.66
CA ASP A 21 -38.37 35.98 27.93
C ASP A 21 -37.97 36.14 26.46
N ALA A 22 -36.99 35.35 26.01
CA ALA A 22 -36.65 35.22 24.59
C ALA A 22 -36.90 33.77 24.19
N SER A 23 -38.14 33.52 23.78
CA SER A 23 -38.55 32.33 23.05
C SER A 23 -37.78 32.24 21.72
N GLY A 24 -36.76 31.38 21.67
CA GLY A 24 -36.11 30.91 20.44
C GLY A 24 -35.94 29.39 20.55
N PRO A 25 -36.12 28.61 19.47
CA PRO A 25 -36.05 27.16 19.54
C PRO A 25 -34.67 26.71 20.04
N PRO A 26 -34.53 25.52 20.64
CA PRO A 26 -33.23 24.96 20.97
C PRO A 26 -32.55 24.60 19.65
N GLY A 27 -31.89 25.60 19.04
CA GLY A 27 -30.79 25.35 18.14
C GLY A 27 -29.72 24.70 18.97
N GLY A 28 -29.72 23.37 18.98
CA GLY A 28 -28.55 22.64 19.44
C GLY A 28 -27.39 23.18 18.64
N ASP A 29 -26.41 23.75 19.33
CA ASP A 29 -25.04 23.80 18.87
C ASP A 29 -24.60 22.34 18.72
N GLU A 30 -25.06 21.70 17.65
CA GLU A 30 -24.46 20.51 17.09
C GLU A 30 -23.05 20.97 16.71
N PRO A 31 -22.00 20.53 17.42
CA PRO A 31 -20.64 20.88 17.01
C PRO A 31 -20.53 20.44 15.55
N ALA A 32 -20.25 21.41 14.67
CA ALA A 32 -20.17 21.24 13.23
C ALA A 32 -19.63 19.85 12.92
N GLY A 33 -20.53 18.99 12.42
CA GLY A 33 -20.31 17.56 12.35
C GLY A 33 -18.93 17.28 11.79
N SER A 34 -18.10 16.63 12.60
CA SER A 34 -16.87 15.99 12.12
C SER A 34 -17.34 14.98 11.09
N GLN A 35 -17.37 15.38 9.82
CA GLN A 35 -17.71 14.47 8.74
C GLN A 35 -16.74 13.29 8.87
N PRO A 36 -17.24 12.07 9.06
CA PRO A 36 -16.36 10.92 9.20
C PRO A 36 -15.49 10.84 7.95
N ILE A 37 -14.17 10.84 8.14
CA ILE A 37 -13.22 10.76 7.03
C ILE A 37 -13.52 9.45 6.28
N PRO A 38 -13.77 9.50 4.97
CA PRO A 38 -14.10 8.30 4.22
C PRO A 38 -12.93 7.31 4.26
N PRO A 39 -13.22 6.00 4.27
CA PRO A 39 -12.19 4.97 4.18
C PRO A 39 -11.45 5.07 2.85
N ILE A 40 -10.20 4.64 2.84
CA ILE A 40 -9.38 4.65 1.62
C ILE A 40 -9.87 3.54 0.69
N VAL A 41 -10.20 3.90 -0.54
CA VAL A 41 -10.69 2.96 -1.56
C VAL A 41 -9.58 2.67 -2.56
N TRP A 42 -9.27 1.39 -2.76
CA TRP A 42 -8.33 0.96 -3.79
C TRP A 42 -8.94 1.15 -5.18
N THR A 43 -8.15 1.66 -6.12
CA THR A 43 -8.52 1.68 -7.54
C THR A 43 -8.70 0.25 -8.07
N ARG A 44 -7.83 -0.65 -7.60
CA ARG A 44 -7.93 -2.09 -7.81
C ARG A 44 -7.40 -2.81 -6.57
N SER A 45 -8.23 -3.68 -6.00
CA SER A 45 -7.94 -4.44 -4.79
C SER A 45 -7.57 -5.90 -5.05
N ARG A 46 -7.64 -6.40 -6.29
CA ARG A 46 -7.28 -7.80 -6.58
C ARG A 46 -6.47 -7.90 -7.87
N PHE A 47 -5.32 -8.55 -7.77
CA PHE A 47 -4.39 -8.78 -8.85
C PHE A 47 -4.14 -10.27 -8.97
N GLU A 48 -4.76 -10.86 -9.99
CA GLU A 48 -4.59 -12.28 -10.30
C GLU A 48 -3.36 -12.48 -11.20
N ASN A 49 -2.58 -13.51 -10.93
CA ASN A 49 -1.51 -13.98 -11.81
C ASN A 49 -0.43 -12.90 -12.08
N VAL A 50 0.12 -12.32 -11.03
CA VAL A 50 1.28 -11.42 -11.13
C VAL A 50 2.53 -12.26 -11.34
N ARG A 51 2.97 -12.39 -12.60
CA ARG A 51 4.10 -13.26 -12.98
C ARG A 51 5.48 -12.69 -12.73
N GLU A 52 5.55 -11.37 -12.59
CA GLU A 52 6.81 -10.64 -12.55
C GLU A 52 7.31 -10.41 -11.11
N GLY A 53 6.50 -10.79 -10.12
CA GLY A 53 6.85 -10.61 -8.70
C GLY A 53 6.82 -9.14 -8.23
N TYR A 54 6.20 -8.25 -9.01
CA TYR A 54 5.98 -6.86 -8.63
C TYR A 54 4.59 -6.36 -9.05
N GLN A 55 4.05 -5.41 -8.30
CA GLN A 55 2.75 -4.81 -8.56
C GLN A 55 2.70 -3.37 -8.03
N SER A 56 2.23 -2.45 -8.87
CA SER A 56 1.80 -1.12 -8.42
C SER A 56 0.40 -1.20 -7.80
N LEU A 57 0.27 -0.73 -6.57
CA LEU A 57 -1.00 -0.51 -5.89
C LEU A 57 -1.34 0.98 -5.97
N THR A 58 -2.59 1.29 -6.26
CA THR A 58 -3.10 2.66 -6.37
C THR A 58 -4.44 2.78 -5.65
N TRP A 59 -4.67 3.92 -5.03
CA TRP A 59 -5.90 4.22 -4.29
C TRP A 59 -6.38 5.64 -4.58
N GLU A 60 -7.63 5.91 -4.22
CA GLU A 60 -8.18 7.26 -4.32
C GLU A 60 -7.57 8.14 -3.22
N PRO A 61 -7.05 9.34 -3.56
CA PRO A 61 -6.52 10.26 -2.56
C PRO A 61 -7.66 10.81 -1.70
N LEU A 62 -7.38 11.03 -0.41
CA LEU A 62 -8.36 11.60 0.51
C LEU A 62 -8.70 13.04 0.12
N PRO A 63 -9.98 13.46 0.17
CA PRO A 63 -10.41 14.81 -0.19
C PRO A 63 -10.19 15.80 0.97
N ILE A 64 -8.95 15.86 1.49
CA ILE A 64 -8.57 16.73 2.60
C ILE A 64 -7.39 17.62 2.21
N GLU A 65 -7.42 18.88 2.67
CA GLU A 65 -6.36 19.86 2.43
C GLU A 65 -5.24 19.80 3.49
N ALA A 66 -4.92 18.61 3.97
CA ALA A 66 -3.87 18.36 4.96
C ALA A 66 -2.67 17.65 4.31
N ASP A 67 -1.50 17.76 4.95
CA ASP A 67 -0.35 16.94 4.57
C ASP A 67 -0.59 15.50 5.01
N VAL A 68 -0.81 14.61 4.05
CA VAL A 68 -1.13 13.20 4.28
C VAL A 68 0.06 12.35 3.88
N THR A 69 0.51 11.53 4.81
CA THR A 69 1.46 10.45 4.55
C THR A 69 0.71 9.13 4.51
N TYR A 70 0.72 8.49 3.36
CA TYR A 70 0.22 7.14 3.19
C TYR A 70 1.29 6.12 3.59
N GLU A 71 0.84 5.01 4.14
CA GLU A 71 1.65 3.87 4.53
C GLU A 71 0.97 2.60 4.02
N VAL A 72 1.72 1.73 3.34
CA VAL A 72 1.23 0.42 2.90
C VAL A 72 1.91 -0.66 3.72
N VAL A 73 1.10 -1.51 4.35
CA VAL A 73 1.54 -2.60 5.22
C VAL A 73 1.00 -3.94 4.76
N ASP A 74 1.68 -5.02 5.13
CA ASP A 74 1.15 -6.39 4.96
C ASP A 74 0.39 -6.90 6.20
N GLU A 75 -0.07 -8.14 6.16
CA GLU A 75 -0.76 -8.81 7.29
C GLU A 75 0.11 -8.93 8.55
N SER A 76 1.43 -8.84 8.41
CA SER A 76 2.40 -8.89 9.51
C SER A 76 2.83 -7.49 9.98
N ASP A 77 2.15 -6.44 9.51
CA ASP A 77 2.44 -5.03 9.79
C ASP A 77 3.82 -4.56 9.29
N ASN A 78 4.40 -5.26 8.30
CA ASN A 78 5.63 -4.82 7.65
C ASN A 78 5.33 -3.67 6.70
N VAL A 79 6.09 -2.57 6.81
CA VAL A 79 5.91 -1.38 5.97
C VAL A 79 6.62 -1.55 4.64
N PHE A 80 5.86 -1.56 3.54
CA PHE A 80 6.37 -1.64 2.17
C PHE A 80 6.52 -0.26 1.53
N TYR A 81 5.68 0.68 1.91
CA TYR A 81 5.70 2.03 1.36
C TYR A 81 5.33 3.04 2.43
N ARG A 82 5.98 4.20 2.39
CA ARG A 82 5.60 5.39 3.15
C ARG A 82 5.87 6.64 2.32
N GLY A 83 4.85 7.46 2.06
CA GLY A 83 4.99 8.66 1.24
C GLY A 83 3.68 9.40 1.00
N GLY A 84 3.74 10.56 0.34
CA GLY A 84 2.57 11.42 0.10
C GLY A 84 1.80 11.12 -1.19
N LEU A 85 2.27 10.17 -2.01
CA LEU A 85 1.61 9.84 -3.27
C LEU A 85 0.61 8.69 -3.07
N PRO A 86 -0.55 8.70 -3.76
CA PRO A 86 -1.56 7.64 -3.67
C PRO A 86 -1.19 6.41 -4.53
N GLU A 87 0.10 6.08 -4.59
CA GLU A 87 0.65 4.97 -5.37
C GLU A 87 1.86 4.36 -4.65
N ALA A 88 1.89 3.03 -4.61
CA ALA A 88 3.01 2.26 -4.08
C ALA A 88 3.43 1.17 -5.06
N PHE A 89 4.72 1.11 -5.38
CA PHE A 89 5.30 0.02 -6.18
C PHE A 89 5.88 -1.05 -5.25
N ILE A 90 5.24 -2.21 -5.20
CA ILE A 90 5.69 -3.35 -4.39
C ILE A 90 6.44 -4.33 -5.30
N SER A 91 7.62 -4.80 -4.87
CA SER A 91 8.47 -5.69 -5.66
C SER A 91 9.11 -6.78 -4.81
N GLY A 92 9.56 -7.85 -5.48
CA GLY A 92 10.23 -8.97 -4.82
C GLY A 92 9.26 -9.89 -4.06
N LEU A 93 7.99 -9.90 -4.45
CA LEU A 93 7.00 -10.79 -3.85
C LEU A 93 7.27 -12.23 -4.30
N PRO A 94 7.38 -13.21 -3.39
CA PRO A 94 7.49 -14.63 -3.76
C PRO A 94 6.15 -15.19 -4.25
N ASP A 95 6.15 -16.40 -4.79
CA ASP A 95 4.92 -17.12 -5.15
C ASP A 95 3.95 -17.21 -3.96
N GLY A 96 2.68 -16.97 -4.22
CA GLY A 96 1.62 -17.03 -3.22
C GLY A 96 0.72 -15.81 -3.19
N GLU A 97 -0.18 -15.80 -2.21
CA GLU A 97 -1.11 -14.71 -1.95
C GLU A 97 -0.49 -13.72 -0.96
N HIS A 98 -0.51 -12.44 -1.30
CA HIS A 98 -0.03 -11.34 -0.47
C HIS A 98 -1.15 -10.32 -0.27
N THR A 99 -1.42 -9.97 0.98
CA THR A 99 -2.49 -9.03 1.34
C THR A 99 -1.87 -7.74 1.87
N PHE A 100 -2.39 -6.61 1.40
CA PHE A 100 -1.91 -5.28 1.74
C PHE A 100 -3.03 -4.38 2.25
N GLU A 101 -2.71 -3.55 3.23
CA GLU A 101 -3.57 -2.49 3.75
C GLU A 101 -2.89 -1.14 3.54
N VAL A 102 -3.68 -0.09 3.30
CA VAL A 102 -3.18 1.28 3.26
C VAL A 102 -3.73 2.07 4.44
N ARG A 103 -2.84 2.85 5.07
CA ARG A 103 -3.12 3.71 6.22
C ARG A 103 -2.71 5.12 5.87
N ALA A 104 -3.54 6.10 6.19
CA ALA A 104 -3.24 7.51 6.02
C ALA A 104 -3.00 8.17 7.37
N TRP A 105 -1.87 8.84 7.47
CA TRP A 105 -1.41 9.55 8.65
C TRP A 105 -1.31 11.04 8.34
N THR A 106 -1.62 11.88 9.32
CA THR A 106 -1.37 13.33 9.23
C THR A 106 -0.81 13.84 10.54
N THR A 107 -0.22 15.04 10.51
CA THR A 107 0.21 15.73 11.73
C THR A 107 -0.87 16.69 12.18
N ASN A 108 -1.37 16.54 13.40
CA ASN A 108 -2.40 17.42 13.95
C ASN A 108 -1.83 18.82 14.26
N ALA A 109 -2.69 19.75 14.67
CA ALA A 109 -2.28 21.12 15.03
C ALA A 109 -1.33 21.20 16.25
N TYR A 110 -1.22 20.11 17.02
CA TYR A 110 -0.35 19.99 18.20
C TYR A 110 1.01 19.34 17.88
N GLY A 111 1.21 18.88 16.63
CA GLY A 111 2.45 18.22 16.19
C GLY A 111 2.46 16.70 16.35
N ASP A 112 1.34 16.07 16.73
CA ASP A 112 1.25 14.61 16.84
C ASP A 112 0.86 13.97 15.51
N VAL A 113 1.50 12.84 15.18
CA VAL A 113 1.12 12.02 14.04
C VAL A 113 -0.08 11.15 14.42
N VAL A 114 -1.20 11.33 13.71
CA VAL A 114 -2.47 10.65 13.97
C VAL A 114 -2.95 9.90 12.73
N LEU A 115 -3.51 8.71 12.94
CA LEU A 115 -4.17 7.94 11.90
C LEU A 115 -5.51 8.60 11.57
N ILE A 116 -5.74 8.92 10.29
CA ILE A 116 -6.95 9.61 9.84
C ILE A 116 -7.85 8.73 8.99
N ALA A 117 -7.30 7.74 8.28
CA ALA A 117 -8.07 6.78 7.52
C ALA A 117 -7.26 5.49 7.31
N ALA A 118 -7.97 4.40 7.06
CA ALA A 118 -7.40 3.14 6.61
C ALA A 118 -8.29 2.57 5.50
N SER A 119 -7.77 1.59 4.75
CA SER A 119 -8.58 0.83 3.79
C SER A 119 -9.45 -0.20 4.50
N ASP A 120 -10.74 -0.24 4.17
CA ASP A 120 -11.68 -1.24 4.70
C ASP A 120 -11.51 -2.61 4.04
N THR A 121 -11.14 -2.62 2.75
CA THR A 121 -10.88 -3.83 1.99
C THR A 121 -9.39 -3.94 1.73
N PRO A 122 -8.74 -5.07 2.05
CA PRO A 122 -7.35 -5.24 1.71
C PRO A 122 -7.16 -5.45 0.20
N ALA A 123 -5.99 -5.06 -0.30
CA ALA A 123 -5.54 -5.38 -1.64
C ALA A 123 -4.84 -6.74 -1.66
N VAL A 124 -5.32 -7.67 -2.48
CA VAL A 124 -4.78 -9.03 -2.60
C VAL A 124 -4.00 -9.17 -3.91
N VAL A 125 -2.75 -9.60 -3.81
CA VAL A 125 -1.85 -9.82 -4.93
C VAL A 125 -1.47 -11.30 -4.95
N LEU A 126 -1.93 -12.01 -5.98
CA LEU A 126 -1.58 -13.41 -6.19
C LEU A 126 -0.42 -13.51 -7.19
N VAL A 127 0.73 -13.93 -6.71
CA VAL A 127 1.97 -14.06 -7.47
C VAL A 127 2.15 -15.52 -7.89
N ASP A 128 2.37 -15.72 -9.18
CA ASP A 128 2.62 -17.04 -9.79
C ASP A 128 3.72 -16.89 -10.84
N HIS A 129 4.98 -17.11 -10.43
CA HIS A 129 6.14 -16.99 -11.30
C HIS A 129 6.15 -18.06 -12.38
N TRP A 130 6.84 -17.75 -13.47
CA TRP A 130 7.06 -18.71 -14.54
C TRP A 130 7.74 -19.98 -14.01
N PRO A 131 7.17 -21.16 -14.27
CA PRO A 131 7.74 -22.39 -13.76
C PRO A 131 9.09 -22.63 -14.43
N MET A 132 10.10 -22.89 -13.61
CA MET A 132 11.47 -23.16 -14.08
C MET A 132 11.52 -24.33 -15.10
N SER A 133 10.54 -25.25 -15.06
CA SER A 133 10.41 -26.33 -16.03
C SER A 133 10.31 -25.86 -17.48
N GLN A 134 9.66 -24.72 -17.75
CA GLN A 134 9.59 -24.18 -19.12
C GLN A 134 10.97 -23.76 -19.63
N ALA A 135 11.79 -23.15 -18.78
CA ALA A 135 13.17 -22.81 -19.12
C ALA A 135 13.98 -24.08 -19.43
N TRP A 136 13.84 -25.14 -18.62
CA TRP A 136 14.50 -26.42 -18.87
C TRP A 136 14.06 -27.09 -20.17
N ILE A 137 12.77 -27.02 -20.51
CA ILE A 137 12.24 -27.54 -21.78
C ILE A 137 12.82 -26.76 -22.96
N LEU A 138 12.78 -25.43 -22.93
CA LEU A 138 13.32 -24.59 -23.99
C LEU A 138 14.84 -24.79 -24.16
N LEU A 139 15.56 -24.88 -23.05
CA LEU A 139 16.98 -25.22 -23.04
C LEU A 139 17.22 -26.59 -23.69
N GLY A 140 16.44 -27.60 -23.32
CA GLY A 140 16.54 -28.95 -23.88
C GLY A 140 16.27 -28.98 -25.39
N VAL A 141 15.22 -28.31 -25.85
CA VAL A 141 14.91 -28.19 -27.28
C VAL A 141 16.04 -27.48 -28.03
N GLY A 142 16.54 -26.37 -27.48
CA GLY A 142 17.68 -25.64 -28.05
C GLY A 142 18.93 -26.52 -28.15
N ALA A 143 19.23 -27.29 -27.10
CA ALA A 143 20.37 -28.21 -27.06
C ALA A 143 20.26 -29.32 -28.11
N ILE A 144 19.05 -29.86 -28.34
CA ILE A 144 18.82 -30.88 -29.38
C ILE A 144 19.07 -30.30 -30.78
N VAL A 145 18.48 -29.14 -31.09
CA VAL A 145 18.66 -28.49 -32.39
C VAL A 145 20.14 -28.15 -32.63
N PHE A 146 20.81 -27.61 -31.61
CA PHE A 146 22.23 -27.32 -31.66
C PHE A 146 23.08 -28.57 -31.89
N GLY A 147 22.77 -29.67 -31.18
CA GLY A 147 23.43 -30.96 -31.37
C GLY A 147 23.24 -31.53 -32.77
N ILE A 148 22.03 -31.43 -33.33
CA ILE A 148 21.74 -31.85 -34.72
C ILE A 148 22.58 -31.04 -35.71
N LEU A 149 22.65 -29.71 -35.54
CA LEU A 149 23.42 -28.83 -36.43
C LEU A 149 24.92 -29.15 -36.39
N ILE A 150 25.50 -29.34 -35.21
CA ILE A 150 26.89 -29.79 -35.06
C ILE A 150 27.08 -31.16 -35.73
N GLY A 151 26.16 -32.09 -35.51
CA GLY A 151 26.20 -33.43 -36.11
C GLY A 151 26.25 -33.35 -37.64
N LEU A 152 25.40 -32.53 -38.26
CA LEU A 152 25.38 -32.33 -39.71
C LEU A 152 26.69 -31.74 -40.23
N ILE A 153 27.28 -30.78 -39.52
CA ILE A 153 28.57 -30.19 -39.90
C ILE A 153 29.69 -31.25 -39.86
N VAL A 154 29.76 -32.03 -38.79
CA VAL A 154 30.79 -33.07 -38.62
C VAL A 154 30.65 -34.18 -39.66
N ILE A 155 29.42 -34.60 -39.94
CA ILE A 155 29.13 -35.59 -40.98
C ILE A 155 29.53 -35.04 -42.37
N GLY A 156 29.16 -33.79 -42.65
CA GLY A 156 29.53 -33.11 -43.89
C GLY A 156 31.05 -33.03 -44.10
N ASP A 157 31.81 -32.59 -43.09
CA ASP A 157 33.28 -32.53 -43.15
C ASP A 157 33.90 -33.91 -43.40
N ARG A 158 33.39 -34.95 -42.73
CA ARG A 158 33.87 -36.32 -42.92
C ARG A 158 33.61 -36.86 -44.32
N MET A 159 32.43 -36.58 -44.90
CA MET A 159 32.09 -37.01 -46.26
C MET A 159 33.01 -36.38 -47.30
N VAL A 160 33.25 -35.07 -47.21
CA VAL A 160 34.16 -34.35 -48.12
C VAL A 160 35.58 -34.92 -48.06
N ARG A 161 36.10 -35.17 -46.85
CA ARG A 161 37.44 -35.78 -46.67
C ARG A 161 37.54 -37.17 -47.28
N ALA A 162 36.48 -37.98 -47.21
CA ALA A 162 36.48 -39.33 -47.78
C ALA A 162 36.59 -39.31 -49.31
N GLU A 163 35.92 -38.37 -49.98
CA GLU A 163 36.00 -38.19 -51.44
C GLU A 163 37.36 -37.67 -51.92
N THR A 164 38.09 -36.92 -51.08
CA THR A 164 39.39 -36.36 -51.49
C THR A 164 40.53 -37.38 -51.44
N VAL A 165 40.34 -38.51 -50.74
CA VAL A 165 41.38 -39.53 -50.50
C VAL A 165 41.21 -40.76 -51.41
N SER A 166 40.05 -40.92 -52.06
CA SER A 166 39.81 -41.97 -53.08
C SER A 166 40.21 -41.52 -54.47
#